data_AF-A0A963DZX2-F1
#
_entry.id   AF-A0A963DZX2-F1
#
_cell.length_a   1.000
_cell.length_b   1.000
_cell.length_c   1.000
_cell.angle_alpha   90.00
_cell.angle_beta   90.00
_cell.angle_gamma   90.00
#
_symmetry.space_group_name_H-M   'P 1'
#
loop_
_entity.id
_entity.type
_entity.pdbx_description
1 polymer ?
#
loop_
_entity_poly.entity_id
_entity_poly.type
_entity_poly.pdbx_seq_one_letter_code
_entity_poly.pdbx_strand_id
1 'polypeptide(L)'
;MYRPIVASLLGLGLEGDRLHPVPCLPVGWQSFKIHWRHRETVHHIAVAQEHVGEQDVRAQMSVTVDGEERSEQTIPLADDHRQHLAGVVLRAGSALAVLLSA
;
A
#
# COMPACT_ATOMS: atom_id res chain seq x y z
N MET A 1 13.34 12.57 14.91
CA MET A 1 12.16 12.27 15.74
C MET A 1 10.92 12.93 15.13
N TYR A 2 10.42 12.36 14.02
CA TYR A 2 9.12 12.67 13.42
C TYR A 2 8.61 11.35 12.84
N ARG A 3 7.78 10.63 13.59
CA ARG A 3 7.16 9.40 13.09
C ARG A 3 6.08 9.84 12.11
N PRO A 4 6.04 9.36 10.85
CA PRO A 4 5.03 9.78 9.89
C PRO A 4 3.69 9.18 10.32
N ILE A 5 2.93 9.94 11.11
CA ILE A 5 1.58 9.59 11.60
C ILE A 5 0.65 9.26 10.42
N VAL A 6 0.90 9.89 9.26
CA VAL A 6 0.17 9.66 8.00
C VAL A 6 0.31 8.21 7.49
N ALA A 7 1.48 7.61 7.70
CA ALA A 7 1.77 6.27 7.21
C ALA A 7 0.97 5.23 8.02
N SER A 8 0.96 5.33 9.35
CA SER A 8 0.16 4.43 10.20
C SER A 8 -1.35 4.59 10.04
N LEU A 9 -1.85 5.78 9.69
CA LEU A 9 -3.28 6.04 9.46
C LEU A 9 -3.81 5.43 8.16
N LEU A 10 -2.95 5.33 7.13
CA LEU A 10 -3.33 4.83 5.80
C LEU A 10 -2.92 3.37 5.57
N GLY A 11 -2.31 2.74 6.59
CA GLY A 11 -1.79 1.39 6.46
C GLY A 11 -0.57 1.36 5.57
N LEU A 12 0.38 2.25 5.75
CA LEU A 12 1.66 2.24 5.07
C LEU A 12 2.74 2.28 6.15
N GLY A 13 3.56 1.24 6.25
CA GLY A 13 4.76 1.22 7.06
C GLY A 13 5.94 1.73 6.25
N LEU A 14 6.63 2.77 6.69
CA LEU A 14 7.92 3.15 6.12
C LEU A 14 9.02 2.50 6.96
N GLU A 15 9.79 1.59 6.37
CA GLU A 15 10.94 0.95 6.98
C GLU A 15 12.19 1.26 6.14
N GLY A 16 12.94 2.28 6.58
CA GLY A 16 14.09 2.80 5.84
C GLY A 16 13.67 3.36 4.48
N ASP A 17 14.22 2.78 3.41
CA ASP A 17 13.94 3.11 2.01
C ASP A 17 12.87 2.18 1.40
N ARG A 18 12.04 1.51 2.21
CA ARG A 18 10.97 0.61 1.74
C ARG A 18 9.64 1.00 2.34
N LEU A 19 8.61 0.97 1.50
CA LEU A 19 7.24 1.26 1.88
C LEU A 19 6.43 -0.05 1.84
N HIS A 20 5.92 -0.42 3.01
CA HIS A 20 5.17 -1.63 3.28
C HIS A 20 3.68 -1.28 3.32
N PRO A 21 2.87 -1.69 2.34
CA PRO A 21 1.43 -1.57 2.45
C PRO A 21 0.92 -2.55 3.52
N VAL A 22 0.18 -2.03 4.47
CA VAL A 22 -0.51 -2.73 5.55
C VAL A 22 -2.01 -2.64 5.25
N PRO A 23 -2.74 -3.76 5.22
CA PRO A 23 -4.14 -3.80 4.80
C PRO A 23 -5.09 -3.27 5.88
N CYS A 24 -4.95 -2.00 6.31
CA CYS A 24 -5.87 -1.35 7.25
C CYS A 24 -6.76 -0.29 6.59
N LEU A 25 -7.14 -0.53 5.33
CA LEU A 25 -8.05 0.33 4.60
C LEU A 25 -9.50 0.16 5.09
N PRO A 26 -10.22 1.26 5.39
CA PRO A 26 -11.63 1.17 5.72
C PRO A 26 -12.44 0.58 4.55
N VAL A 27 -13.41 -0.28 4.86
CA VAL A 27 -14.31 -0.92 3.89
C VAL A 27 -15.00 0.05 2.92
N GLY A 28 -15.21 1.30 3.32
CA GLY A 28 -15.83 2.33 2.49
C GLY A 28 -14.92 2.93 1.40
N TRP A 29 -13.63 2.61 1.38
CA TRP A 29 -12.65 3.19 0.44
C TRP A 29 -12.32 2.20 -0.67
N GLN A 30 -12.74 2.51 -1.90
CA GLN A 30 -12.46 1.66 -3.08
C GLN A 30 -11.02 1.82 -3.58
N SER A 31 -10.48 3.03 -3.53
CA SER A 31 -9.08 3.30 -3.86
C SER A 31 -8.66 4.68 -3.33
N PHE A 32 -7.37 4.87 -3.15
CA PHE A 32 -6.76 6.16 -2.87
C PHE A 32 -5.42 6.29 -3.59
N LYS A 33 -4.97 7.54 -3.77
CA LYS A 33 -3.66 7.84 -4.35
C LYS A 33 -2.87 8.73 -3.41
N ILE A 34 -1.60 8.40 -3.22
CA ILE A 34 -0.65 9.19 -2.43
C ILE A 34 0.52 9.55 -3.33
N HIS A 35 0.93 10.81 -3.27
CA HIS A 35 2.17 11.27 -3.86
C HIS A 35 3.19 11.37 -2.73
N TRP A 36 4.13 10.43 -2.72
CA TRP A 36 5.20 10.36 -1.73
C TRP A 36 6.49 10.88 -2.34
N ARG A 37 7.11 11.89 -1.73
CA ARG A 37 8.42 12.36 -2.16
C ARG A 37 9.49 11.81 -1.22
N HIS A 38 10.31 10.90 -1.72
CA HIS A 38 11.49 10.42 -1.02
C HIS A 38 12.69 11.22 -1.52
N ARG A 39 13.26 12.07 -0.64
CA ARG A 39 14.33 13.02 -1.00
C ARG A 39 13.91 13.91 -2.19
N GLU A 40 14.47 13.70 -3.37
CA GLU A 40 14.16 14.43 -4.60
C GLU A 40 13.28 13.62 -5.58
N THR A 41 13.02 12.36 -5.26
CA THR A 41 12.36 11.38 -6.13
C THR A 41 10.88 11.22 -5.77
N VAL A 42 10.00 11.37 -6.75
CA VAL A 42 8.54 11.34 -6.55
C VAL A 42 7.98 9.96 -6.87
N HIS A 43 7.26 9.39 -5.90
CA HIS A 43 6.62 8.09 -6.00
C HIS A 43 5.11 8.30 -5.96
N HIS A 44 4.43 7.88 -7.01
CA HIS A 44 2.98 7.90 -7.13
C HIS A 44 2.46 6.51 -6.73
N ILE A 45 1.87 6.41 -5.54
CA ILE A 45 1.36 5.16 -5.00
C ILE A 45 -0.16 5.19 -5.11
N ALA A 46 -0.72 4.30 -5.92
CA ALA A 46 -2.15 4.07 -6.03
C ALA A 46 -2.49 2.77 -5.31
N VAL A 47 -3.36 2.84 -4.30
CA VAL A 47 -3.85 1.68 -3.57
C VAL A 47 -5.32 1.49 -3.91
N ALA A 48 -5.69 0.31 -4.37
CA ALA A 48 -7.05 -0.08 -4.68
C ALA A 48 -7.45 -1.28 -3.83
N GLN A 49 -8.71 -1.30 -3.39
CA GLN A 49 -9.31 -2.40 -2.66
C GLN A 49 -10.41 -3.05 -3.52
N GLU A 50 -10.21 -4.32 -3.84
CA GLU A 50 -11.18 -5.16 -4.53
C GLU A 50 -11.82 -6.11 -3.51
N HIS A 51 -13.15 -6.09 -3.46
CA HIS A 51 -13.90 -7.09 -2.69
C HIS A 51 -14.01 -8.36 -3.53
N VAL A 52 -13.20 -9.36 -3.20
CA VAL A 52 -13.29 -10.68 -3.80
C VAL A 52 -14.06 -11.56 -2.81
N GLY A 53 -15.13 -12.20 -3.27
CA GLY A 53 -15.86 -13.19 -2.45
C GLY A 53 -14.90 -14.24 -1.89
N GLU A 54 -15.27 -14.89 -0.79
CA GLU A 54 -14.48 -15.72 0.15
C GLU A 54 -13.51 -16.81 -0.40
N GLN A 55 -13.28 -16.89 -1.71
CA GLN A 55 -12.71 -18.06 -2.37
C GLN A 55 -11.21 -18.00 -2.67
N ASP A 56 -10.50 -16.90 -2.40
CA ASP A 56 -9.06 -16.82 -2.66
C ASP A 56 -8.24 -16.19 -1.52
N VAL A 57 -7.84 -17.05 -0.58
CA VAL A 57 -7.05 -16.68 0.61
C VAL A 57 -5.55 -16.58 0.31
N ARG A 58 -5.09 -16.95 -0.90
CA ARG A 58 -3.65 -17.10 -1.19
C ARG A 58 -2.94 -15.84 -1.69
N ALA A 59 -3.66 -14.82 -2.16
CA ALA A 59 -3.06 -13.56 -2.63
C ALA A 59 -3.94 -12.36 -2.23
N GLN A 60 -3.94 -12.03 -0.94
CA GLN A 60 -4.70 -10.89 -0.39
C GLN A 60 -4.11 -9.52 -0.78
N MET A 61 -2.90 -9.48 -1.34
CA MET A 61 -2.25 -8.23 -1.75
C MET A 61 -1.26 -8.46 -2.90
N SER A 62 -1.43 -7.71 -3.99
CA SER A 62 -0.48 -7.60 -5.10
C SER A 62 0.13 -6.20 -5.11
N VAL A 63 1.45 -6.13 -5.32
CA VAL A 63 2.19 -4.87 -5.46
C VAL A 63 2.83 -4.85 -6.84
N THR A 64 2.67 -3.76 -7.55
CA THR A 64 3.28 -3.51 -8.86
C THR A 64 4.07 -2.23 -8.77
N VAL A 65 5.32 -2.22 -9.22
CA VAL A 65 6.18 -1.03 -9.24
C VAL A 65 6.72 -0.87 -10.65
N ASP A 66 6.45 0.29 -11.26
CA ASP A 66 6.81 0.62 -12.65
C ASP A 66 6.34 -0.41 -13.68
N GLY A 67 5.23 -1.09 -13.39
CA GLY A 67 4.65 -2.15 -14.23
C GLY A 67 5.16 -3.56 -13.92
N GLU A 68 6.10 -3.73 -13.00
CA GLU A 68 6.59 -5.03 -12.55
C GLU A 68 5.86 -5.50 -11.29
N GLU A 69 5.22 -6.67 -11.34
CA GLU A 69 4.64 -7.30 -10.16
C GLU A 69 5.74 -7.79 -9.21
N ARG A 70 5.61 -7.44 -7.93
CA ARG A 70 6.57 -7.70 -6.86
C ARG A 70 5.95 -8.66 -5.85
N SER A 71 6.59 -9.81 -5.66
CA SER A 71 6.19 -10.78 -4.62
C SER A 71 6.54 -10.30 -3.21
N GLU A 72 7.50 -9.39 -3.07
CA GLU A 72 7.98 -8.87 -1.79
C GLU A 72 7.00 -7.94 -1.07
N GLN A 73 5.80 -7.71 -1.62
CA GLN A 73 4.74 -6.92 -0.98
C GLN A 73 5.22 -5.54 -0.46
N THR A 74 6.25 -4.99 -1.10
CA THR A 74 6.95 -3.78 -0.69
C THR A 74 7.28 -2.93 -1.89
N ILE A 75 7.28 -1.62 -1.67
CA ILE A 75 7.61 -0.61 -2.68
C ILE A 75 8.98 -0.03 -2.31
N PRO A 76 10.04 -0.29 -3.08
CA PRO A 76 11.34 0.34 -2.85
C PRO A 76 11.24 1.84 -3.18
N LEU A 77 11.82 2.67 -2.31
CA LEU A 77 11.94 4.10 -2.51
C LEU A 77 13.33 4.39 -3.06
N ALA A 78 13.48 4.22 -4.38
CA ALA A 78 14.72 4.58 -5.05
C ALA A 78 14.91 6.10 -5.01
N ASP A 79 16.18 6.54 -5.03
CA ASP A 79 16.54 7.94 -5.15
C ASP A 79 17.27 8.17 -6.47
N ASP A 80 16.60 7.82 -7.58
CA ASP A 80 17.15 7.92 -8.94
C ASP A 80 16.71 9.20 -9.67
N HIS A 81 16.00 10.09 -8.96
CA HIS A 81 15.40 11.33 -9.47
C HIS A 81 14.36 11.11 -10.59
N ARG A 82 13.82 9.89 -10.71
CA ARG A 82 12.76 9.54 -11.67
C ARG A 82 11.42 9.43 -10.96
N GLN A 83 10.37 9.48 -11.75
CA GLN A 83 9.03 9.25 -11.21
C GLN A 83 8.77 7.76 -11.20
N HIS A 84 8.40 7.23 -10.04
CA HIS A 84 8.01 5.83 -9.88
C HIS A 84 6.50 5.71 -9.70
N LEU A 85 5.91 4.72 -10.35
CA LEU A 85 4.49 4.41 -10.27
C LEU A 85 4.32 3.08 -9.54
N ALA A 86 3.73 3.13 -8.34
CA ALA A 86 3.41 1.93 -7.58
C ALA A 86 1.88 1.72 -7.55
N GLY A 87 1.44 0.54 -7.92
CA GLY A 87 0.08 0.05 -7.76
C GLY A 87 0.02 -0.99 -6.65
N VAL A 88 -0.93 -0.87 -5.75
CA VAL A 88 -1.22 -1.89 -4.74
C VAL A 88 -2.67 -2.29 -4.89
N VAL A 89 -2.93 -3.58 -5.08
CA VAL A 89 -4.28 -4.12 -5.12
C VAL A 89 -4.47 -5.01 -3.91
N LEU A 90 -5.35 -4.59 -3.02
CA LEU A 90 -5.78 -5.35 -1.85
C LEU A 90 -7.04 -6.11 -2.21
N ARG A 91 -6.99 -7.43 -2.06
CA ARG A 91 -8.14 -8.30 -2.25
C ARG A 91 -8.65 -8.68 -0.87
N ALA A 92 -9.60 -7.89 -0.39
CA ALA A 92 -10.25 -8.13 0.88
C ALA A 92 -11.36 -9.17 0.66
N GLY A 93 -11.16 -10.38 1.18
CA GLY A 93 -12.29 -11.24 1.54
C GLY A 93 -13.05 -10.58 2.68
N SER A 94 -14.37 -10.76 2.76
CA SER A 94 -15.28 -10.10 3.72
C SER A 94 -15.06 -10.47 5.21
N ALA A 95 -13.82 -10.70 5.63
CA ALA A 95 -13.44 -11.13 6.98
C ALA A 95 -12.23 -10.35 7.53
N LEU A 96 -12.22 -9.02 7.40
CA LEU A 96 -11.34 -8.16 8.20
C LEU A 96 -12.02 -6.83 8.59
N ALA A 97 -13.24 -6.94 9.10
CA ALA A 97 -13.76 -5.99 10.07
C ALA A 97 -13.39 -6.49 11.48
N VAL A 98 -12.10 -6.58 11.81
CA VAL A 98 -11.68 -6.80 13.20
C VAL A 98 -10.58 -5.81 13.54
N LEU A 99 -10.82 -5.07 14.62
CA LEU A 99 -9.97 -4.11 15.33
C LEU A 99 -10.07 -2.63 14.89
N LEU A 100 -11.23 -2.02 15.18
CA LEU A 100 -11.29 -0.70 15.82
C LEU A 100 -12.58 -0.57 16.64
N SER A 101 -12.71 -1.47 17.62
CA SER A 101 -13.66 -1.36 18.74
C SER A 101 -12.97 -1.83 20.02
N ALA A 102 -12.17 -0.95 20.63
CA ALA A 102 -11.82 -0.98 22.05
C ALA A 102 -11.14 0.35 22.42
#